data_AF-A0A965YG24-F1
#
_entry.id   AF-A0A965YG24-F1
#
_cell.length_a   1.000
_cell.length_b   1.000
_cell.length_c   1.000
_cell.angle_alpha   90.00
_cell.angle_beta   90.00
_cell.angle_gamma   90.00
#
_symmetry.space_group_name_H-M   'P 1'
#
loop_
_entity.id
_entity.type
_entity.pdbx_description
1 polymer ?
#
loop_
_entity_poly.entity_id
_entity_poly.type
_entity_poly.pdbx_seq_one_letter_code
_entity_poly.pdbx_strand_id
1 'polypeptide(L)' 'IILPAFDLQQAYKVKQELQEEVKAINLEELEGKSLSISIGVAEGRDDIDLEELVSCADKALYEQKRTH' A
#
# COMPACT_ATOMS: atom_id res chain seq x y z
N ILE A 1 -0.53 7.19 2.41
CA ILE A 1 -1.77 7.49 3.18
C ILE A 1 -1.43 7.32 4.65
N ILE A 2 -1.82 8.25 5.52
CA ILE A 2 -1.63 8.11 6.98
C ILE A 2 -2.96 7.67 7.58
N LEU A 3 -2.95 6.60 8.37
CA LEU A 3 -4.13 6.03 9.03
C LEU A 3 -3.97 6.19 10.55
N PRO A 4 -4.50 7.28 11.16
CA PRO A 4 -4.36 7.51 12.59
C PRO A 4 -5.22 6.52 13.39
N ALA A 5 -4.70 6.01 14.51
CA ALA A 5 -5.38 5.05 15.39
C ALA A 5 -5.78 3.72 14.69
N PHE A 6 -5.00 3.30 13.69
CA PHE A 6 -5.14 2.01 13.04
C PHE A 6 -4.03 1.08 13.51
N ASP A 7 -4.37 -0.19 13.72
CA ASP A 7 -3.38 -1.26 13.83
C ASP A 7 -2.95 -1.76 12.45
N LEU A 8 -1.90 -2.57 12.43
CA LEU A 8 -1.37 -3.15 11.20
C LEU A 8 -2.40 -4.01 10.44
N GLN A 9 -3.28 -4.75 11.13
CA GLN A 9 -4.29 -5.60 10.48
C GLN A 9 -5.33 -4.77 9.73
N GLN A 10 -5.83 -3.70 10.36
CA GLN A 10 -6.75 -2.75 9.75
C GLN A 10 -6.11 -2.06 8.54
N ALA A 11 -4.84 -1.68 8.63
CA ALA A 11 -4.11 -1.08 7.52
C ALA A 11 -3.97 -2.05 6.33
N TYR A 12 -3.73 -3.34 6.58
CA TYR A 12 -3.71 -4.36 5.53
C TYR A 12 -5.06 -4.56 4.86
N LYS A 13 -6.16 -4.46 5.61
CA LYS A 13 -7.51 -4.52 5.04
C LYS A 13 -7.76 -3.36 4.08
N VAL A 14 -7.41 -2.13 4.49
CA VAL A 14 -7.51 -0.94 3.63
C VAL A 14 -6.66 -1.10 2.38
N LYS A 15 -5.44 -1.64 2.51
CA LYS A 15 -4.58 -1.96 1.36
C LYS A 15 -5.28 -2.90 0.38
N GLN A 16 -5.90 -3.99 0.85
CA GLN A 16 -6.59 -4.95 -0.02
C GLN A 16 -7.78 -4.30 -0.74
N GLU A 17 -8.59 -3.52 -0.02
CA GLU A 17 -9.73 -2.80 -0.58
C GLU A 17 -9.28 -1.84 -1.69
N LEU A 18 -8.23 -1.04 -1.45
CA LEU A 18 -7.68 -0.12 -2.46
C LEU A 18 -7.13 -0.85 -3.69
N GLN A 19 -6.51 -2.02 -3.52
CA GLN A 19 -6.00 -2.80 -4.65
C GLN A 19 -7.12 -3.32 -5.54
N GLU A 20 -8.22 -3.80 -4.95
CA GLU A 20 -9.40 -4.25 -5.70
C GLU A 20 -10.12 -3.08 -6.38
N GLU A 21 -10.28 -1.94 -5.69
CA GLU A 21 -10.86 -0.74 -6.29
C GLU A 21 -10.07 -0.26 -7.50
N VAL A 22 -8.74 -0.20 -7.40
CA VAL A 22 -7.88 0.21 -8.52
C VAL A 22 -7.95 -0.77 -9.69
N LYS A 23 -8.03 -2.07 -9.40
CA LYS A 23 -8.17 -3.10 -10.43
C LYS A 23 -9.50 -3.01 -11.17
N ALA A 24 -10.55 -2.51 -10.51
CA ALA A 24 -11.86 -2.29 -11.10
C ALA A 24 -11.92 -1.01 -11.97
N ILE A 25 -10.91 -0.12 -11.89
CA ILE A 25 -10.85 1.08 -12.74
C ILE A 25 -10.61 0.63 -14.20
N ASN A 26 -11.56 0.99 -15.05
CA ASN A 26 -11.43 0.83 -16.49
C ASN A 26 -10.96 2.15 -17.11
N LEU A 27 -9.74 2.16 -17.64
CA LEU A 27 -9.17 3.31 -18.37
C LEU A 27 -9.10 2.94 -19.84
N GLU A 28 -9.76 3.73 -20.70
CA GLU A 28 -9.81 3.49 -22.14
C GLU A 28 -8.41 3.50 -22.75
N GLU A 29 -7.51 4.33 -22.22
CA GLU A 29 -6.12 4.47 -22.64
C GLU A 29 -5.26 3.23 -22.39
N LEU A 30 -5.74 2.28 -21.57
CA LEU A 30 -5.04 1.04 -21.28
C LEU A 30 -5.36 -0.07 -22.29
N GLU A 31 -6.19 0.20 -23.32
CA GLU A 31 -6.52 -0.74 -24.41
C GLU A 31 -6.96 -2.13 -23.88
N GLY A 32 -7.78 -2.14 -22.82
CA GLY A 32 -8.26 -3.37 -22.18
C GLY A 32 -7.30 -4.04 -21.20
N LYS A 33 -6.16 -3.41 -20.87
CA LYS A 33 -5.30 -3.87 -19.76
C LYS A 33 -5.85 -3.40 -18.42
N SER A 34 -5.74 -4.26 -17.41
CA SER A 34 -6.11 -3.91 -16.03
C SER A 34 -5.00 -3.11 -15.35
N LEU A 35 -5.41 -2.09 -14.59
CA LEU A 35 -4.52 -1.34 -13.72
C LEU A 35 -4.29 -2.13 -12.42
N SER A 36 -3.08 -2.04 -11.86
CA SER A 36 -2.78 -2.60 -10.55
C SER A 36 -1.78 -1.72 -9.81
N ILE A 37 -1.79 -1.81 -8.47
CA ILE A 37 -0.89 -1.06 -7.61
C ILE A 37 -0.25 -1.96 -6.55
N SER A 38 0.99 -1.61 -6.20
CA SER A 38 1.70 -2.16 -5.04
C SER A 38 1.68 -1.14 -3.91
N ILE A 39 1.43 -1.59 -2.67
CA ILE A 39 1.30 -0.72 -1.49
C ILE A 39 2.16 -1.30 -0.36
N GLY A 40 3.20 -0.58 0.05
CA GLY A 40 3.92 -0.86 1.28
C GLY A 40 3.14 -0.37 2.49
N VAL A 41 3.12 -1.16 3.56
CA VAL A 41 2.43 -0.83 4.82
C VAL A 41 3.43 -0.92 5.95
N ALA A 42 3.41 0.07 6.83
CA ALA A 42 4.20 0.10 8.05
C ALA A 42 3.35 0.67 9.19
N GLU A 43 3.65 0.22 10.41
CA GLU A 43 3.00 0.68 11.63
C GLU A 43 3.92 1.66 12.35
N GLY A 44 3.37 2.83 12.70
CA GLY A 44 4.05 3.80 13.56
C GLY A 44 4.12 3.26 14.98
N ARG A 45 5.30 3.31 15.59
CA ARG A 45 5.55 2.87 16.96
C ARG A 45 6.25 3.99 17.72
N ASP A 46 6.12 3.99 19.05
CA ASP A 46 6.69 5.05 19.90
C ASP A 46 8.23 5.12 19.83
N ASP A 47 8.88 4.05 19.36
CA ASP A 47 10.34 3.92 19.24
C ASP A 47 10.90 4.37 17.88
N ILE A 48 10.07 4.79 16.93
CA ILE A 48 10.51 5.20 15.59
C ILE A 48 10.03 6.60 15.22
N ASP A 49 10.83 7.31 14.44
CA ASP A 49 10.43 8.60 13.89
C ASP A 49 9.70 8.45 12.54
N LEU A 50 9.28 9.59 11.99
CA LEU A 50 8.57 9.63 10.72
C LEU A 50 9.43 9.15 9.54
N GLU A 51 10.73 9.44 9.54
CA GLU A 51 11.64 9.06 8.46
C GLU A 51 11.83 7.54 8.45
N GLU A 52 12.02 6.94 9.62
CA GLU A 52 12.08 5.49 9.81
C GLU A 52 10.75 4.82 9.40
N LEU A 53 9.61 5.38 9.79
CA LEU A 53 8.29 4.86 9.39
C LEU A 53 8.12 4.85 7.86
N VAL A 54 8.50 5.93 7.19
CA VAL A 54 8.46 6.02 5.73
C VAL A 54 9.44 5.02 5.10
N SER A 55 10.64 4.88 5.66
CA SER A 55 11.62 3.88 5.21
C SER A 55 11.09 2.45 5.32
N CYS A 56 10.41 2.11 6.41
CA CYS A 56 9.75 0.82 6.58
C CYS A 56 8.67 0.58 5.52
N ALA A 57 7.83 1.58 5.25
CA ALA A 57 6.80 1.47 4.21
C ALA A 57 7.42 1.30 2.81
N ASP A 58 8.50 2.02 2.50
CA ASP A 58 9.21 1.90 1.22
C ASP A 58 9.85 0.51 1.04
N LYS A 59 10.49 -0.04 2.08
CA LYS A 59 11.02 -1.41 2.07
C LYS A 59 9.93 -2.44 1.81
N ALA A 60 8.79 -2.33 2.50
CA ALA A 60 7.66 -3.23 2.29
C ALA A 60 7.09 -3.12 0.86
N LEU A 61 7.06 -1.91 0.29
CA LEU A 61 6.66 -1.68 -1.10
C LEU A 61 7.64 -2.35 -2.08
N TYR A 62 8.93 -2.20 -1.84
CA TYR A 62 9.98 -2.79 -2.67
C TYR A 62 9.90 -4.32 -2.70
N GLU A 63 9.67 -4.95 -1.54
CA GLU A 63 9.47 -6.41 -1.44
C GLU A 63 8.24 -6.87 -2.21
N GLN A 64 7.13 -6.13 -2.13
CA GLN A 64 5.92 -6.47 -2.89
C GLN A 64 6.17 -6.40 -4.40
N LYS A 65 6.87 -5.38 -4.88
CA LYS A 65 7.22 -5.26 -6.31
C LYS A 65 8.18 -6.34 -6.79
N ARG A 66 8.97 -6.95 -5.91
CA ARG A 66 9.89 -8.06 -6.28
C ARG A 66 9.19 -9.41 -6.40
N THR A 67 8.03 -9.55 -5.78
CA THR A 67 7.29 -10.82 -5.69
C THR A 67 6.13 -10.89 -6.70
N HIS A 68 5.90 -9.82 -7.47
CA HIS A 68 4.92 -9.70 -8.55
C HIS A 68 5.63 -9.40 -9.87
#